data_AF-D7GVE5-F1
#
_entry.id   AF-D7GVE5-F1
#
_cell.length_a   1.000
_cell.length_b   1.000
_cell.length_c   1.000
_cell.angle_alpha   90.00
_cell.angle_beta   90.00
_cell.angle_gamma   90.00
#
_symmetry.space_group_name_H-M   'P 1'
#
loop_
_entity.id
_entity.type
_entity.pdbx_description
1 polymer ?
#
loop_
_entity_poly.entity_id
_entity_poly.type
_entity_poly.pdbx_seq_one_letter_code
_entity_poly.pdbx_strand_id
1 'polypeptide(L)'
;MKKGVSEYPIQASEDMKEYLATELGGLPDDFEQIRIPDNMFIWATMNSADQGVFPMDTAFKRRWDFTYLGIDDSEEELIGKYVILGSENKQKVEWNKLRKAINTFLAKQRVNEDKQLGPYFISRNVVIPKEGDMIDREKFIRTFKSKVIMYLFEDAARQKRSSLFEGCFENSTRYSEICKEFDEKGIGIFNHDIQIDSEPEDIPQKSE
;
A
#
# COMPACT_ATOMS: atom_id res chain seq x y z
N MET A 1 18.64 24.88 12.36
CA MET A 1 19.51 24.22 13.37
C MET A 1 20.90 24.80 13.24
N LYS A 2 21.59 25.08 14.35
CA LYS A 2 22.98 25.57 14.34
C LYS A 2 23.85 24.49 14.96
N LYS A 3 24.76 23.90 14.17
CA LYS A 3 25.54 22.70 14.57
C LYS A 3 24.68 21.51 15.04
N GLY A 4 23.55 21.26 14.38
CA GLY A 4 22.66 20.12 14.67
C GLY A 4 21.69 20.30 15.85
N VAL A 5 21.94 21.23 16.78
CA VAL A 5 21.04 21.51 17.91
C VAL A 5 19.88 22.43 17.49
N SER A 6 18.71 22.29 18.15
CA SER A 6 17.60 23.22 17.96
C SER A 6 18.03 24.67 18.25
N GLU A 7 17.61 25.56 17.34
CA GLU A 7 18.00 26.97 17.38
C GLU A 7 17.35 27.71 18.56
N TYR A 8 16.08 27.40 18.80
CA TYR A 8 15.27 28.00 19.86
C TYR A 8 15.13 27.00 21.02
N PRO A 9 15.52 27.38 22.25
CA PRO A 9 15.22 26.62 23.45
C PRO A 9 13.77 26.84 23.88
N ILE A 10 13.26 25.90 24.67
CA ILE A 10 12.00 26.04 25.41
C ILE A 10 12.36 26.27 26.88
N GLN A 11 11.74 27.26 27.52
CA GLN A 11 11.90 27.48 28.95
C GLN A 11 11.19 26.35 29.72
N ALA A 12 11.91 25.66 30.60
CA ALA A 12 11.30 24.65 31.45
C ALA A 12 10.45 25.32 32.54
N SER A 13 9.27 24.76 32.83
CA SER A 13 8.50 25.15 34.01
C SER A 13 9.22 24.69 35.28
N GLU A 14 8.95 25.32 36.43
CA GLU A 14 9.56 24.93 37.71
C GLU A 14 9.35 23.44 38.02
N ASP A 15 8.13 22.94 37.84
CA ASP A 15 7.80 21.52 38.00
C ASP A 15 8.67 20.60 37.11
N MET A 16 8.96 21.03 35.86
CA MET A 16 9.83 20.27 34.96
C MET A 16 11.29 20.33 35.39
N LYS A 17 11.76 21.47 35.90
CA LYS A 17 13.13 21.60 36.42
C LYS A 17 13.36 20.70 37.62
N GLU A 18 12.45 20.71 38.58
CA GLU A 18 12.50 19.83 39.77
C GLU A 18 12.49 18.36 39.37
N TYR A 19 11.62 17.99 38.41
CA TYR A 19 11.55 16.64 37.88
C TYR A 19 12.86 16.21 37.20
N LEU A 20 13.38 17.03 36.28
CA LEU A 20 14.61 16.73 35.55
C LEU A 20 15.84 16.66 36.47
N ALA A 21 15.94 17.54 37.47
CA ALA A 21 17.01 17.50 38.46
C ALA A 21 16.97 16.22 39.31
N THR A 22 15.77 15.75 39.65
CA THR A 22 15.57 14.50 40.38
C THR A 22 16.00 13.29 39.54
N GLU A 23 15.62 13.24 38.25
CA GLU A 23 15.88 12.09 37.38
C GLU A 23 17.30 12.04 36.81
N LEU A 24 17.85 13.18 36.41
CA LEU A 24 19.13 13.27 35.70
C LEU A 24 20.30 13.64 36.63
N GLY A 25 20.01 14.07 37.85
CA GLY A 25 20.98 14.58 38.80
C GLY A 25 21.43 16.00 38.47
N GLY A 26 21.49 16.87 39.48
CA GLY A 26 21.84 18.28 39.33
C GLY A 26 20.96 19.18 40.19
N LEU A 27 21.02 20.48 39.95
CA LEU A 27 20.11 21.46 40.55
C LEU A 27 19.04 21.86 39.53
N PRO A 28 17.82 22.27 39.95
CA PRO A 28 16.78 22.74 39.04
C PRO A 28 17.25 23.83 38.06
N ASP A 29 18.16 24.71 38.50
CA ASP A 29 18.74 25.78 37.69
C ASP A 29 19.59 25.27 36.51
N ASP A 30 20.10 24.04 36.57
CA ASP A 30 20.83 23.41 35.46
C ASP A 30 19.91 23.07 34.27
N PHE A 31 18.59 23.05 34.51
CA PHE A 31 17.56 22.63 33.54
C PHE A 31 16.64 23.79 33.13
N GLU A 32 17.09 25.04 33.21
CA GLU A 32 16.31 26.22 32.81
C GLU A 32 15.76 26.15 31.37
N GLN A 33 16.51 25.52 30.47
CA GLN A 33 16.19 25.48 29.05
C GLN A 33 16.32 24.08 28.47
N ILE A 34 15.34 23.70 27.66
CA ILE A 34 15.29 22.44 26.94
C ILE A 34 15.54 22.69 25.45
N ARG A 35 16.39 21.87 24.84
CA ARG A 35 16.69 21.88 23.41
C ARG A 35 16.62 20.47 22.84
N ILE A 36 16.33 20.36 21.55
CA ILE A 36 16.50 19.12 20.82
C ILE A 36 18.00 19.00 20.50
N PRO A 37 18.69 17.93 20.94
CA PRO A 37 20.12 17.77 20.75
C PRO A 37 20.45 17.38 19.30
N ASP A 38 21.72 17.52 18.93
CA ASP A 38 22.23 17.26 17.57
C ASP A 38 22.34 15.77 17.20
N ASN A 39 22.20 14.89 18.19
CA ASN A 39 22.19 13.43 18.02
C ASN A 39 20.77 12.83 18.03
N MET A 40 19.71 13.66 18.05
CA MET A 40 18.33 13.21 17.97
C MET A 40 17.78 13.40 16.56
N PHE A 41 17.30 12.30 15.96
CA PHE A 41 16.65 12.31 14.65
C PHE A 41 15.20 11.85 14.80
N ILE A 42 14.29 12.51 14.08
CA ILE A 42 12.87 12.17 14.07
C ILE A 42 12.51 11.75 12.65
N TRP A 43 12.13 10.48 12.48
CA TRP A 43 11.49 9.97 11.27
C TRP A 43 10.04 9.64 11.58
N ALA A 44 9.15 10.05 10.69
CA ALA A 44 7.73 9.78 10.79
C ALA A 44 7.19 9.41 9.41
N THR A 45 6.15 8.58 9.39
CA THR A 45 5.37 8.28 8.19
C THR A 45 4.01 8.93 8.30
N MET A 46 3.47 9.39 7.18
CA MET A 46 2.16 10.03 7.11
C MET A 46 1.40 9.44 5.93
N ASN A 47 0.20 8.93 6.18
CA ASN A 47 -0.72 8.56 5.12
C ASN A 47 -1.46 9.83 4.67
N SER A 48 -1.11 10.37 3.50
CA SER A 48 -1.71 11.60 2.97
C SER A 48 -3.18 11.45 2.58
N ALA A 49 -3.67 10.21 2.52
CA ALA A 49 -5.05 9.82 2.20
C ALA A 49 -6.08 10.16 3.28
N ASP A 50 -5.65 10.09 4.54
CA ASP A 50 -6.59 10.03 5.64
C ASP A 50 -7.24 11.40 5.81
N GLN A 51 -8.58 11.43 5.77
CA GLN A 51 -9.36 12.68 5.81
C GLN A 51 -9.12 13.51 7.09
N GLY A 52 -8.50 12.94 8.12
CA GLY A 52 -8.06 13.64 9.33
C GLY A 52 -6.78 14.49 9.17
N VAL A 53 -6.13 14.46 8.01
CA VAL A 53 -4.81 15.09 7.78
C VAL A 53 -4.92 16.54 7.22
N PHE A 54 -6.13 17.11 7.15
CA PHE A 54 -6.33 18.52 6.76
C PHE A 54 -6.40 19.49 7.96
N PRO A 55 -5.76 20.67 7.88
CA PRO A 55 -4.45 20.97 7.31
C PRO A 55 -3.39 21.00 8.43
N MET A 56 -2.34 20.19 8.29
CA MET A 56 -1.13 20.37 9.10
C MET A 56 -0.61 21.80 8.98
N ASP A 57 -0.32 22.42 10.13
CA ASP A 57 0.15 23.80 10.22
C ASP A 57 1.38 24.03 9.31
N THR A 58 1.39 25.18 8.64
CA THR A 58 2.44 25.49 7.66
C THR A 58 3.80 25.68 8.31
N ALA A 59 3.87 26.19 9.54
CA ALA A 59 5.13 26.29 10.27
C ALA A 59 5.64 24.91 10.67
N PHE A 60 4.75 23.99 11.05
CA PHE A 60 5.10 22.58 11.29
C PHE A 60 5.65 21.94 10.01
N LYS A 61 4.94 22.01 8.87
CA LYS A 61 5.40 21.43 7.59
C LYS A 61 6.81 21.92 7.19
N ARG A 62 7.10 23.21 7.36
CA ARG A 62 8.43 23.79 7.02
C ARG A 62 9.59 23.23 7.87
N ARG A 63 9.33 22.48 8.94
CA ARG A 63 10.35 21.83 9.79
C ARG A 63 10.68 20.40 9.37
N TRP A 64 9.94 19.83 8.43
CA TRP A 64 10.15 18.47 7.94
C TRP A 64 10.69 18.48 6.51
N ASP A 65 11.65 17.59 6.26
CA ASP A 65 12.03 17.21 4.91
C ASP A 65 11.09 16.08 4.45
N PHE A 66 10.19 16.38 3.52
CA PHE A 66 9.22 15.41 3.02
C PHE A 66 9.79 14.63 1.84
N THR A 67 9.78 13.30 1.97
CA THR A 67 9.98 12.38 0.85
C THR A 67 8.64 11.80 0.45
N TYR A 68 8.16 12.14 -0.75
CA TYR A 68 6.98 11.48 -1.33
C TYR A 68 7.36 10.09 -1.82
N LEU A 69 6.57 9.09 -1.46
CA LEU A 69 6.67 7.73 -1.99
C LEU A 69 5.47 7.51 -2.90
N GLY A 70 5.73 7.35 -4.19
CA GLY A 70 4.71 7.05 -5.19
C GLY A 70 4.10 5.67 -5.01
N ILE A 71 2.90 5.49 -5.54
CA ILE A 71 2.15 4.22 -5.44
C ILE A 71 2.86 3.01 -6.05
N ASP A 72 3.86 3.24 -6.92
CA ASP A 72 4.66 2.20 -7.58
C ASP A 72 6.11 2.15 -7.09
N ASP A 73 6.49 2.97 -6.10
CA ASP A 73 7.86 2.96 -5.55
C ASP A 73 8.10 1.72 -4.69
N SER A 74 9.36 1.26 -4.60
CA SER A 74 9.78 0.08 -3.82
C SER A 74 9.20 -1.25 -4.33
N GLU A 75 8.96 -1.36 -5.63
CA GLU A 75 8.35 -2.53 -6.28
C GLU A 75 9.37 -3.54 -6.85
N GLU A 76 10.67 -3.28 -6.72
CA GLU A 76 11.73 -3.98 -7.45
C GLU A 76 11.69 -5.49 -7.22
N GLU A 77 11.34 -5.92 -6.00
CA GLU A 77 11.25 -7.33 -5.63
C GLU A 77 10.01 -8.05 -6.21
N LEU A 78 9.02 -7.31 -6.72
CA LEU A 78 7.80 -7.87 -7.32
C LEU A 78 7.91 -8.07 -8.83
N ILE A 79 8.87 -7.40 -9.47
CA ILE A 79 9.09 -7.50 -10.91
C ILE A 79 9.44 -8.94 -11.26
N GLY A 80 8.76 -9.49 -12.26
CA GLY A 80 8.97 -10.85 -12.73
C GLY A 80 8.49 -11.93 -11.76
N LYS A 81 7.56 -11.63 -10.83
CA LYS A 81 6.93 -12.64 -9.97
C LYS A 81 5.57 -13.06 -10.53
N TYR A 82 5.46 -14.34 -10.90
CA TYR A 82 4.37 -14.89 -11.69
C TYR A 82 3.48 -15.85 -10.90
N VAL A 83 2.20 -15.90 -11.22
CA VAL A 83 1.22 -16.86 -10.69
C VAL A 83 0.38 -17.44 -11.83
N ILE A 84 -0.04 -18.70 -11.70
CA ILE A 84 -0.98 -19.32 -12.64
C ILE A 84 -2.41 -19.15 -12.11
N LEU A 85 -3.27 -18.47 -12.86
CA LEU A 85 -4.66 -18.18 -12.51
C LEU A 85 -5.62 -18.83 -13.50
N GLY A 86 -6.90 -18.97 -13.10
CA GLY A 86 -7.93 -19.67 -13.86
C GLY A 86 -7.85 -21.20 -13.75
N SER A 87 -8.97 -21.85 -14.00
CA SER A 87 -9.08 -23.32 -14.12
C SER A 87 -9.46 -23.73 -15.53
N GLU A 88 -10.34 -22.97 -16.19
CA GLU A 88 -10.75 -23.18 -17.59
C GLU A 88 -9.68 -22.64 -18.54
N ASN A 89 -9.37 -21.35 -18.43
CA ASN A 89 -8.32 -20.70 -19.21
C ASN A 89 -7.16 -20.38 -18.28
N LYS A 90 -6.19 -21.29 -18.21
CA LYS A 90 -5.01 -21.11 -17.36
C LYS A 90 -4.12 -20.03 -17.95
N GLN A 91 -3.85 -18.99 -17.18
CA GLN A 91 -3.00 -17.89 -17.58
C GLN A 91 -1.87 -17.72 -16.56
N LYS A 92 -0.66 -17.52 -17.06
CA LYS A 92 0.48 -17.10 -16.25
C LYS A 92 0.50 -15.58 -16.23
N VAL A 93 0.41 -15.00 -15.03
CA VAL A 93 0.23 -13.57 -14.83
C VAL A 93 1.32 -13.06 -13.90
N GLU A 94 1.97 -11.94 -14.26
CA GLU A 94 2.88 -11.24 -13.37
C GLU A 94 2.08 -10.39 -12.37
N TRP A 95 2.30 -10.58 -11.07
CA TRP A 95 1.54 -9.89 -10.04
C TRP A 95 1.67 -8.37 -10.14
N ASN A 96 2.90 -7.86 -10.35
CA ASN A 96 3.11 -6.42 -10.37
C ASN A 96 2.45 -5.73 -11.59
N LYS A 97 2.43 -6.40 -12.75
CA LYS A 97 1.70 -5.92 -13.94
C LYS A 97 0.19 -5.88 -13.69
N LEU A 98 -0.39 -6.94 -13.12
CA LEU A 98 -1.81 -6.95 -12.75
C LEU A 98 -2.17 -5.84 -11.75
N ARG A 99 -1.34 -5.64 -10.72
CA ARG A 99 -1.51 -4.56 -9.74
C ARG A 99 -1.55 -3.19 -10.42
N LYS A 100 -0.59 -2.90 -11.29
CA LYS A 100 -0.52 -1.65 -12.06
C LYS A 100 -1.70 -1.49 -13.02
N ALA A 101 -2.11 -2.55 -13.70
CA ALA A 101 -3.27 -2.53 -14.58
C ALA A 101 -4.56 -2.16 -13.82
N ILE A 102 -4.77 -2.73 -12.62
CA ILE A 102 -5.86 -2.35 -11.72
C ILE A 102 -5.75 -0.87 -11.31
N ASN A 103 -4.56 -0.39 -10.91
CA ASN A 103 -4.36 1.00 -10.52
C ASN A 103 -4.62 1.98 -11.66
N THR A 104 -4.16 1.68 -12.87
CA THR A 104 -4.44 2.46 -14.09
C THR A 104 -5.94 2.54 -14.36
N PHE A 105 -6.67 1.43 -14.21
CA PHE A 105 -8.13 1.45 -14.32
C PHE A 105 -8.77 2.32 -13.24
N LEU A 106 -8.36 2.17 -11.97
CA LEU A 106 -8.88 2.99 -10.86
C LEU A 106 -8.63 4.49 -11.11
N ALA A 107 -7.44 4.87 -11.57
CA ALA A 107 -7.10 6.24 -11.94
C ALA A 107 -8.00 6.78 -13.08
N LYS A 108 -8.24 5.97 -14.14
CA LYS A 108 -9.19 6.32 -15.22
C LYS A 108 -10.60 6.54 -14.68
N GLN A 109 -11.01 5.79 -13.66
CA GLN A 109 -12.29 5.95 -12.96
C GLN A 109 -12.32 7.10 -11.94
N ARG A 110 -11.25 7.92 -11.87
CA ARG A 110 -11.08 9.04 -10.94
C ARG A 110 -11.11 8.61 -9.46
N VAL A 111 -10.67 7.38 -9.18
CA VAL A 111 -10.39 6.92 -7.82
C VAL A 111 -9.06 7.52 -7.39
N ASN A 112 -9.02 8.13 -6.21
CA ASN A 112 -7.82 8.76 -5.68
C ASN A 112 -6.67 7.75 -5.51
N GLU A 113 -5.43 8.23 -5.63
CA GLU A 113 -4.21 7.40 -5.51
C GLU A 113 -4.11 6.68 -4.16
N ASP A 114 -4.65 7.26 -3.08
CA ASP A 114 -4.64 6.61 -1.77
C ASP A 114 -5.44 5.31 -1.70
N LYS A 115 -6.41 5.14 -2.61
CA LYS A 115 -7.21 3.92 -2.70
C LYS A 115 -6.66 2.91 -3.69
N GLN A 116 -5.49 3.17 -4.24
CA GLN A 116 -4.82 2.28 -5.17
C GLN A 116 -3.98 1.24 -4.42
N LEU A 117 -3.61 0.18 -5.13
CA LEU A 117 -2.88 -0.95 -4.59
C LEU A 117 -1.37 -0.66 -4.60
N GLY A 118 -0.77 -0.41 -3.44
CA GLY A 118 0.68 -0.34 -3.32
C GLY A 118 1.36 -1.72 -3.49
N PRO A 119 2.70 -1.79 -3.69
CA PRO A 119 3.42 -3.03 -3.99
C PRO A 119 3.18 -4.13 -2.95
N TYR A 120 3.16 -3.75 -1.67
CA TYR A 120 3.01 -4.67 -0.54
C TYR A 120 1.59 -4.74 0.02
N PHE A 121 0.58 -4.35 -0.78
CA PHE A 121 -0.83 -4.54 -0.43
C PHE A 121 -1.12 -6.02 -0.13
N ILE A 122 -0.50 -6.91 -0.90
CA ILE A 122 -0.30 -8.31 -0.51
C ILE A 122 1.08 -8.46 0.14
N SER A 123 1.11 -9.12 1.29
CA SER A 123 2.32 -9.31 2.09
C SER A 123 3.43 -10.01 1.28
N ARG A 124 4.68 -9.55 1.44
CA ARG A 124 5.88 -10.07 0.77
C ARG A 124 5.98 -11.60 0.80
N ASN A 125 5.69 -12.21 1.95
CA ASN A 125 5.74 -13.66 2.14
C ASN A 125 4.71 -14.45 1.29
N VAL A 126 3.75 -13.80 0.65
CA VAL A 126 2.79 -14.40 -0.27
C VAL A 126 3.24 -14.23 -1.72
N VAL A 127 3.72 -13.04 -2.10
CA VAL A 127 3.99 -12.68 -3.51
C VAL A 127 5.46 -12.78 -3.91
N ILE A 128 6.36 -12.98 -2.96
CA ILE A 128 7.79 -13.19 -3.20
C ILE A 128 8.11 -14.65 -2.86
N PRO A 129 8.32 -15.51 -3.88
CA PRO A 129 8.74 -16.89 -3.67
C PRO A 129 10.11 -16.97 -3.00
N LYS A 130 10.36 -18.04 -2.25
CA LYS A 130 11.69 -18.30 -1.68
C LYS A 130 12.69 -18.74 -2.76
N GLU A 131 12.20 -19.41 -3.81
CA GLU A 131 13.00 -19.95 -4.91
C GLU A 131 12.28 -19.67 -6.23
N GLY A 132 13.04 -19.22 -7.23
CA GLY A 132 12.52 -18.87 -8.54
C GLY A 132 11.53 -17.69 -8.55
N ASP A 133 10.70 -17.70 -9.59
CA ASP A 133 9.81 -16.58 -9.91
C ASP A 133 8.32 -16.95 -9.82
N MET A 134 8.01 -18.20 -9.47
CA MET A 134 6.64 -18.70 -9.39
C MET A 134 6.08 -18.61 -7.97
N ILE A 135 5.01 -17.84 -7.84
CA ILE A 135 4.22 -17.67 -6.62
C ILE A 135 3.37 -18.92 -6.35
N ASP A 136 3.26 -19.27 -5.07
CA ASP A 136 2.34 -20.31 -4.61
C ASP A 136 0.88 -19.94 -4.95
N ARG A 137 0.30 -20.71 -5.86
CA ARG A 137 -1.04 -20.46 -6.42
C ARG A 137 -2.12 -20.44 -5.35
N GLU A 138 -2.16 -21.43 -4.46
CA GLU A 138 -3.24 -21.56 -3.48
C GLU A 138 -3.19 -20.44 -2.44
N LYS A 139 -1.98 -20.13 -1.96
CA LYS A 139 -1.73 -19.04 -1.02
C LYS A 139 -2.05 -17.68 -1.63
N PHE A 140 -1.68 -17.48 -2.90
CA PHE A 140 -1.99 -16.27 -3.63
C PHE A 140 -3.49 -16.11 -3.83
N ILE A 141 -4.19 -17.10 -4.41
CA ILE A 141 -5.64 -17.02 -4.68
C ILE A 141 -6.42 -16.72 -3.40
N ARG A 142 -6.15 -17.42 -2.31
CA ARG A 142 -6.80 -17.18 -1.01
C ARG A 142 -6.63 -15.73 -0.56
N THR A 143 -5.40 -15.22 -0.65
CA THR A 143 -5.06 -13.86 -0.21
C THR A 143 -5.63 -12.80 -1.15
N PHE A 144 -5.61 -13.05 -2.46
CA PHE A 144 -6.11 -12.15 -3.49
C PHE A 144 -7.62 -11.94 -3.32
N LYS A 145 -8.39 -13.01 -3.08
CA LYS A 145 -9.82 -12.91 -2.79
C LYS A 145 -10.09 -12.09 -1.53
N SER A 146 -9.51 -12.52 -0.40
CA SER A 146 -9.80 -11.93 0.91
C SER A 146 -9.26 -10.51 1.11
N LYS A 147 -8.26 -10.09 0.32
CA LYS A 147 -7.67 -8.75 0.40
C LYS A 147 -8.03 -7.91 -0.81
N VAL A 148 -7.57 -8.29 -2.00
CA VAL A 148 -7.68 -7.45 -3.21
C VAL A 148 -9.12 -7.37 -3.69
N ILE A 149 -9.77 -8.51 -3.96
CA ILE A 149 -11.16 -8.51 -4.45
C ILE A 149 -12.08 -7.88 -3.39
N MET A 150 -11.91 -8.26 -2.12
CA MET A 150 -12.71 -7.69 -1.03
C MET A 150 -12.55 -6.17 -0.94
N TYR A 151 -11.32 -5.65 -0.97
CA TYR A 151 -11.04 -4.22 -0.92
C TYR A 151 -11.60 -3.45 -2.12
N LEU A 152 -11.40 -3.97 -3.33
CA LEU A 152 -11.97 -3.38 -4.54
C LEU A 152 -13.50 -3.39 -4.49
N PHE A 153 -14.09 -4.47 -3.99
CA PHE A 153 -15.53 -4.61 -3.86
C PHE A 153 -16.11 -3.65 -2.80
N GLU A 154 -15.53 -3.58 -1.61
CA GLU A 154 -16.11 -2.85 -0.48
C GLU A 154 -15.76 -1.36 -0.46
N ASP A 155 -14.59 -0.97 -0.98
CA ASP A 155 -14.08 0.40 -0.85
C ASP A 155 -13.63 1.00 -2.20
N ALA A 156 -12.45 0.63 -2.70
CA ALA A 156 -11.77 1.35 -3.79
C ALA A 156 -12.60 1.47 -5.09
N ALA A 157 -13.37 0.43 -5.43
CA ALA A 157 -14.23 0.42 -6.61
C ALA A 157 -15.72 0.22 -6.26
N ARG A 158 -16.15 0.54 -5.04
CA ARG A 158 -17.54 0.31 -4.56
C ARG A 158 -18.61 0.85 -5.52
N GLN A 159 -18.38 2.03 -6.11
CA GLN A 159 -19.31 2.67 -7.05
C GLN A 159 -19.09 2.24 -8.52
N LYS A 160 -18.04 1.47 -8.80
CA LYS A 160 -17.56 1.11 -10.14
C LYS A 160 -17.47 -0.41 -10.34
N ARG A 161 -18.09 -1.21 -9.46
CA ARG A 161 -18.02 -2.68 -9.47
C ARG A 161 -18.40 -3.31 -10.80
N SER A 162 -19.50 -2.84 -11.41
CA SER A 162 -19.96 -3.37 -12.70
C SER A 162 -18.97 -3.12 -13.84
N SER A 163 -18.27 -1.99 -13.79
CA SER A 163 -17.23 -1.66 -14.77
C SER A 163 -15.93 -2.39 -14.46
N LEU A 164 -15.54 -2.52 -13.19
CA LEU A 164 -14.32 -3.21 -12.78
C LEU A 164 -14.41 -4.72 -13.02
N PHE A 165 -15.52 -5.34 -12.64
CA PHE A 165 -15.79 -6.78 -12.73
C PHE A 165 -16.68 -7.11 -13.93
N GLU A 166 -16.41 -6.50 -15.08
CA GLU A 166 -17.19 -6.67 -16.31
C GLU A 166 -17.29 -8.14 -16.75
N GLY A 167 -16.23 -8.92 -16.53
CA GLY A 167 -16.19 -10.36 -16.85
C GLY A 167 -17.07 -11.25 -15.96
N CYS A 168 -17.63 -10.70 -14.88
CA CYS A 168 -18.57 -11.39 -13.99
C CYS A 168 -20.05 -11.22 -14.40
N PHE A 169 -20.38 -10.52 -15.50
CA PHE A 169 -21.75 -10.30 -15.98
C PHE A 169 -22.77 -9.92 -14.86
N GLU A 170 -23.93 -10.58 -14.79
CA GLU A 170 -25.00 -10.36 -13.79
C GLU A 170 -24.56 -10.63 -12.34
N ASN A 171 -23.44 -11.30 -12.14
CA ASN A 171 -22.92 -11.72 -10.83
C ASN A 171 -21.99 -10.70 -10.16
N SER A 172 -21.72 -9.55 -10.81
CA SER A 172 -20.81 -8.49 -10.31
C SER A 172 -21.29 -7.77 -9.04
N THR A 173 -22.49 -8.07 -8.55
CA THR A 173 -23.06 -7.49 -7.31
C THR A 173 -22.81 -8.31 -6.06
N ARG A 174 -22.33 -9.55 -6.18
CA ARG A 174 -22.11 -10.48 -5.06
C ARG A 174 -20.65 -10.89 -4.95
N TYR A 175 -20.03 -10.59 -3.81
CA TYR A 175 -18.63 -10.94 -3.55
C TYR A 175 -18.34 -12.45 -3.70
N SER A 176 -19.24 -13.32 -3.24
CA SER A 176 -19.09 -14.77 -3.34
C SER A 176 -19.03 -15.26 -4.78
N GLU A 177 -19.88 -14.70 -5.65
CA GLU A 177 -19.91 -15.06 -7.06
C GLU A 177 -18.64 -14.56 -7.77
N ILE A 178 -18.22 -13.33 -7.51
CA ILE A 178 -16.94 -12.81 -8.05
C ILE A 178 -15.77 -13.71 -7.65
N CYS A 179 -15.75 -14.20 -6.41
CA CYS A 179 -14.71 -15.15 -5.96
C CYS A 179 -14.77 -16.49 -6.68
N LYS A 180 -15.97 -16.98 -7.03
CA LYS A 180 -16.14 -18.22 -7.80
C LYS A 180 -15.67 -18.02 -9.24
N GLU A 181 -16.13 -16.95 -9.88
CA GLU A 181 -15.71 -16.53 -11.22
C GLU A 181 -14.19 -16.34 -11.30
N PHE A 182 -13.54 -15.84 -10.23
CA PHE A 182 -12.08 -15.71 -10.17
C PHE A 182 -11.36 -17.06 -10.19
N ASP A 183 -11.92 -18.12 -9.56
CA ASP A 183 -11.31 -19.45 -9.61
C ASP A 183 -11.35 -20.02 -11.03
N GLU A 184 -12.43 -19.76 -11.75
CA GLU A 184 -12.70 -20.28 -13.09
C GLU A 184 -11.92 -19.49 -14.16
N LYS A 185 -12.08 -18.16 -14.15
CA LYS A 185 -11.61 -17.23 -15.19
C LYS A 185 -10.30 -16.52 -14.86
N GLY A 186 -9.81 -16.59 -13.62
CA GLY A 186 -8.62 -15.83 -13.22
C GLY A 186 -8.81 -14.32 -13.39
N ILE A 187 -7.90 -13.65 -14.10
CA ILE A 187 -8.01 -12.21 -14.37
C ILE A 187 -9.13 -11.86 -15.35
N GLY A 188 -9.73 -12.85 -16.02
CA GLY A 188 -10.87 -12.66 -16.91
C GLY A 188 -12.12 -12.09 -16.22
N ILE A 189 -12.14 -12.01 -14.89
CA ILE A 189 -13.19 -11.31 -14.15
C ILE A 189 -13.15 -9.79 -14.33
N PHE A 190 -11.97 -9.22 -14.63
CA PHE A 190 -11.75 -7.79 -14.64
C PHE A 190 -12.17 -7.14 -15.98
N ASN A 191 -12.24 -5.82 -16.01
CA ASN A 191 -12.44 -5.03 -17.22
C ASN A 191 -11.41 -5.39 -18.30
N HIS A 192 -11.81 -5.31 -19.57
CA HIS A 192 -10.96 -5.68 -20.71
C HIS A 192 -9.62 -4.94 -20.74
N ASP A 193 -9.57 -3.65 -20.39
CA ASP A 193 -8.32 -2.88 -20.31
C ASP A 193 -7.34 -3.51 -19.31
N ILE A 194 -7.83 -3.95 -18.15
CA ILE A 194 -6.99 -4.58 -17.12
C ILE A 194 -6.40 -5.89 -17.63
N GLN A 195 -7.21 -6.67 -18.36
CA GLN A 195 -6.76 -7.94 -18.92
C GLN A 195 -5.62 -7.72 -19.93
N ILE A 196 -5.77 -6.74 -20.83
CA ILE A 196 -4.74 -6.40 -21.82
C ILE A 196 -3.48 -5.85 -21.13
N ASP A 197 -3.62 -4.85 -20.28
CA ASP A 197 -2.50 -4.15 -19.64
C ASP A 197 -1.71 -5.06 -18.67
N SER A 198 -2.31 -6.17 -18.22
CA SER A 198 -1.64 -7.17 -17.39
C SER A 198 -0.72 -8.12 -18.16
N GLU A 199 -0.78 -8.10 -19.51
CA GLU A 199 0.04 -8.93 -20.41
C GLU A 199 0.13 -10.41 -20.01
N PRO A 200 -1.01 -11.12 -19.86
CA PRO A 200 -1.01 -12.51 -19.44
C PRO A 200 -0.43 -13.42 -20.54
N GLU A 201 0.24 -14.49 -20.12
CA GLU A 201 0.65 -15.58 -21.01
C GLU A 201 -0.36 -16.73 -20.91
N ASP A 202 -1.08 -17.02 -21.99
CA ASP A 202 -2.00 -18.17 -22.03
C ASP A 202 -1.22 -19.49 -21.96
N ILE A 203 -1.65 -20.39 -21.09
CA ILE A 203 -1.09 -21.74 -20.96
C ILE A 203 -1.97 -22.69 -21.76
N PRO A 204 -1.47 -23.27 -22.86
CA PRO A 204 -2.25 -24.22 -23.65
C PRO A 204 -2.71 -25.39 -22.76
N GLN A 205 -4.00 -25.70 -22.81
CA GLN A 205 -4.46 -26.99 -22.30
C GLN A 205 -3.79 -28.07 -23.17
N LYS A 206 -2.97 -28.93 -22.58
CA LYS A 206 -2.55 -30.15 -23.26
C LYS A 206 -3.82 -30.93 -23.58
N SER A 207 -4.18 -30.97 -24.86
CA SER A 207 -5.15 -31.92 -25.39
C SER A 207 -4.59 -33.32 -25.11
N GLU A 208 -5.17 -34.01 -24.13
CA GLU A 208 -5.05 -35.47 -23.96
C GLU A 208 -5.80 -36.19 -25.09
#